data_AF-X1SJI6-F1
#
_entry.id   AF-X1SJI6-F1
#
_cell.length_a   1.000
_cell.length_b   1.000
_cell.length_c   1.000
_cell.angle_alpha   90.00
_cell.angle_beta   90.00
_cell.angle_gamma   90.00
#
_symmetry.space_group_name_H-M   'P 1'
#
loop_
_entity.id
_entity.type
_entity.pdbx_description
1 polymer ?
#
loop_
_entity_poly.entity_id
_entity_poly.type
_entity_poly.pdbx_seq_one_letter_code
_entity_poly.pdbx_strand_id
1 'polypeptide(L)'
;MEGLGGLATPIIMGILLGGLYALIAFGLSLVFGVMKLINIAHGDLVIFGSYIAYAVMTIWGIDPILSLIMGIPLLFIIGFAIQKYLMSRAFGISMEAPLIIAIGISLILQNLTQIIWSPMSRGLTTSYSLGGFSLGGVNVPIVYLLDFAAALVVMLLLREFLRRTYLG
;
A
#
# COMPACT_ATOMS: atom_id res chain seq x y z
N MET A 1 14.67 27.97 23.83
CA MET A 1 14.60 28.01 22.35
C MET A 1 14.04 26.68 21.79
N GLU A 2 13.04 26.08 22.44
CA GLU A 2 12.58 24.70 22.17
C GLU A 2 11.25 24.62 21.38
N GLY A 3 10.57 25.75 21.15
CA GLY A 3 9.17 25.74 20.71
C GLY A 3 8.92 25.64 19.20
N LEU A 4 9.82 26.16 18.34
CA LEU A 4 9.61 26.20 16.88
C LEU A 4 10.49 25.23 16.11
N GLY A 5 11.75 25.04 16.53
CA GLY A 5 12.65 24.04 15.92
C GLY A 5 12.19 22.60 16.18
N GLY A 6 11.55 22.33 17.32
CA GLY A 6 10.98 21.03 17.66
C GLY A 6 9.77 20.63 16.81
N LEU A 7 9.10 21.59 16.15
CA LEU A 7 7.95 21.33 15.29
C LEU A 7 8.35 20.98 13.85
N ALA A 8 9.57 21.32 13.42
CA ALA A 8 10.04 21.04 12.07
C ALA A 8 10.05 19.53 11.77
N THR A 9 10.54 18.72 12.71
CA THR A 9 10.57 17.25 12.59
C THR A 9 9.18 16.63 12.42
N PRO A 10 8.20 16.84 13.31
CA PRO A 10 6.88 16.25 13.14
C PRO A 10 6.14 16.78 11.90
N ILE A 11 6.35 18.04 11.50
CA ILE A 11 5.75 18.57 10.25
C ILE A 11 6.32 17.82 9.04
N ILE A 12 7.64 17.67 8.97
CA ILE A 12 8.29 16.96 7.86
C ILE A 12 7.87 15.49 7.84
N MET A 13 7.86 14.83 9.00
CA MET A 13 7.35 13.46 9.09
C MET A 13 5.89 13.35 8.65
N GLY A 14 5.04 14.30 9.04
CA GLY A 14 3.64 14.35 8.63
C GLY A 14 3.47 14.49 7.12
N ILE A 15 4.30 15.30 6.46
CA ILE A 15 4.31 15.43 5.00
C ILE A 15 4.73 14.13 4.32
N LEU A 16 5.84 13.53 4.77
CA LEU A 16 6.37 12.30 4.17
C LEU A 16 5.39 11.14 4.31
N LEU A 17 4.87 10.93 5.51
CA LEU A 17 3.92 9.88 5.83
C LEU A 17 2.54 10.17 5.19
N GLY A 18 2.18 11.46 5.06
CA GLY A 18 1.03 11.91 4.31
C GLY A 18 1.08 11.51 2.82
N GLY A 19 2.28 11.41 2.22
CA GLY A 19 2.42 10.90 0.85
C GLY A 19 2.01 9.43 0.71
N LEU A 20 2.40 8.59 1.67
CA LEU A 20 1.98 7.18 1.71
C LEU A 20 0.45 7.08 1.85
N TYR A 21 -0.14 7.84 2.77
CA TYR A 21 -1.59 7.86 2.94
C TYR A 21 -2.31 8.42 1.72
N ALA A 22 -1.76 9.43 1.08
CA ALA A 22 -2.30 9.96 -0.17
C ALA A 22 -2.25 8.90 -1.27
N LEU A 23 -1.21 8.06 -1.36
CA LEU A 23 -1.13 6.98 -2.34
C LEU A 23 -2.22 5.94 -2.13
N ILE A 24 -2.40 5.50 -0.88
CA ILE A 24 -3.45 4.55 -0.51
C ILE A 24 -4.83 5.13 -0.82
N ALA A 25 -5.07 6.39 -0.41
CA ALA A 25 -6.31 7.09 -0.69
C ALA A 25 -6.55 7.29 -2.20
N PHE A 26 -5.50 7.52 -2.99
CA PHE A 26 -5.59 7.65 -4.43
C PHE A 26 -6.02 6.33 -5.09
N GLY A 27 -5.44 5.20 -4.67
CA GLY A 27 -5.88 3.87 -5.12
C GLY A 27 -7.35 3.61 -4.79
N LEU A 28 -7.75 3.91 -3.56
CA LEU A 28 -9.15 3.80 -3.12
C LEU A 28 -10.08 4.72 -3.94
N SER A 29 -9.67 5.98 -4.17
CA SER A 29 -10.42 6.96 -4.94
C SER A 29 -10.64 6.51 -6.38
N LEU A 30 -9.70 5.80 -7.01
CA LEU A 30 -9.91 5.24 -8.35
C LEU A 30 -10.96 4.12 -8.35
N VAL A 31 -10.91 3.24 -7.35
CA VAL A 31 -11.89 2.14 -7.20
C VAL A 31 -13.31 2.69 -7.00
N PHE A 32 -13.48 3.68 -6.12
CA PHE A 32 -14.78 4.28 -5.87
C PHE A 32 -15.21 5.28 -6.96
N GLY A 33 -14.29 6.09 -7.45
CA GLY A 33 -14.58 7.20 -8.36
C GLY A 33 -14.94 6.73 -9.77
N VAL A 34 -14.22 5.74 -10.28
CA VAL A 34 -14.44 5.21 -11.64
C VAL A 34 -15.41 4.03 -11.60
N MET A 35 -15.14 3.04 -10.75
CA MET A 35 -15.93 1.79 -10.74
C MET A 35 -17.16 1.85 -9.82
N LYS A 36 -17.29 2.87 -8.96
CA LYS A 36 -18.38 2.99 -7.97
C LYS A 36 -18.51 1.75 -7.07
N LEU A 37 -17.37 1.12 -6.77
CA LEU A 37 -17.26 -0.08 -5.95
C LEU A 37 -16.84 0.24 -4.53
N ILE A 38 -17.61 -0.23 -3.56
CA ILE A 38 -17.18 -0.24 -2.16
C ILE A 38 -16.32 -1.47 -1.91
N ASN A 39 -15.00 -1.32 -2.06
CA ASN A 39 -14.05 -2.40 -1.76
C ASN A 39 -13.32 -2.14 -0.44
N ILE A 40 -13.85 -2.70 0.65
CA ILE A 40 -13.24 -2.59 2.00
C ILE A 40 -11.95 -3.43 2.10
N ALA A 41 -11.81 -4.50 1.31
CA ALA A 41 -10.62 -5.34 1.28
C ALA A 41 -9.38 -4.66 0.70
N HIS A 42 -9.49 -3.43 0.18
CA HIS A 42 -8.36 -2.68 -0.35
C HIS A 42 -7.24 -2.52 0.69
N GLY A 43 -7.59 -2.20 1.94
CA GLY A 43 -6.61 -2.08 3.03
C GLY A 43 -5.91 -3.41 3.32
N ASP A 44 -6.67 -4.51 3.31
CA ASP A 44 -6.10 -5.85 3.53
C ASP A 44 -5.16 -6.26 2.41
N LEU A 45 -5.42 -5.87 1.15
CA LEU A 45 -4.51 -6.11 0.04
C LEU A 45 -3.19 -5.33 0.17
N VAL A 46 -3.24 -4.10 0.70
CA VAL A 46 -2.03 -3.31 1.01
C VAL A 46 -1.20 -4.02 2.08
N ILE A 47 -1.86 -4.49 3.15
CA ILE A 47 -1.20 -5.26 4.23
C ILE A 47 -0.67 -6.60 3.71
N PHE A 48 -1.43 -7.30 2.86
CA PHE A 48 -0.98 -8.55 2.25
C PHE A 48 0.28 -8.34 1.40
N GLY A 49 0.38 -7.20 0.72
CA GLY A 49 1.58 -6.80 0.00
C GLY A 49 2.81 -6.63 0.89
N SER A 50 2.66 -6.03 2.08
CA SER A 50 3.78 -5.93 3.01
C SER A 50 4.22 -7.30 3.55
N TYR A 51 3.27 -8.24 3.74
CA TYR A 51 3.59 -9.61 4.10
C TYR A 51 4.29 -10.39 2.98
N ILE A 52 3.96 -10.14 1.71
CA ILE A 52 4.71 -10.70 0.57
C ILE A 52 6.16 -10.20 0.62
N ALA A 53 6.38 -8.89 0.82
CA ALA A 53 7.72 -8.32 0.94
C ALA A 53 8.49 -8.94 2.13
N TYR A 54 7.81 -9.10 3.28
CA TYR A 54 8.37 -9.78 4.45
C TYR A 54 8.74 -11.24 4.18
N ALA A 55 7.88 -12.00 3.49
CA ALA A 55 8.13 -13.39 3.14
C ALA A 55 9.34 -13.52 2.20
N VAL A 56 9.43 -12.65 1.18
CA VAL A 56 10.57 -12.61 0.25
C VAL A 56 11.88 -12.28 1.00
N MET A 57 11.84 -11.31 1.90
CA MET A 57 13.00 -10.93 2.72
C MET A 57 13.44 -12.07 3.64
N THR A 58 12.50 -12.73 4.32
CA THR A 58 12.82 -13.77 5.32
C THR A 58 13.21 -15.11 4.69
N ILE A 59 12.63 -15.48 3.56
CA ILE A 59 12.89 -16.78 2.90
C ILE A 59 14.10 -16.68 1.97
N TRP A 60 14.21 -15.60 1.20
CA TRP A 60 15.26 -15.45 0.18
C TRP A 60 16.35 -14.43 0.54
N GLY A 61 16.23 -13.70 1.64
CA GLY A 61 17.20 -12.67 2.02
C GLY A 61 17.21 -11.47 1.08
N ILE A 62 16.19 -11.32 0.23
CA ILE A 62 16.11 -10.25 -0.75
C ILE A 62 15.62 -8.97 -0.08
N ASP A 63 16.25 -7.85 -0.40
CA ASP A 63 15.87 -6.55 0.11
C ASP A 63 14.38 -6.23 -0.17
N PRO A 64 13.63 -5.63 0.77
CA PRO A 64 12.21 -5.33 0.59
C PRO A 64 11.92 -4.43 -0.63
N ILE A 65 12.82 -3.53 -1.02
CA ILE A 65 12.63 -2.69 -2.21
C ILE A 65 12.76 -3.56 -3.47
N LEU A 66 13.73 -4.48 -3.50
CA LEU A 66 13.89 -5.43 -4.61
C LEU A 66 12.72 -6.44 -4.67
N SER A 67 12.11 -6.75 -3.52
CA SER A 67 10.93 -7.61 -3.47
C SER A 67 9.74 -7.07 -4.28
N LEU A 68 9.70 -5.75 -4.54
CA LEU A 68 8.67 -5.13 -5.38
C LEU A 68 8.63 -5.72 -6.79
N ILE A 69 9.76 -6.18 -7.34
CA ILE A 69 9.83 -6.81 -8.66
C ILE A 69 8.93 -8.04 -8.74
N MET A 70 8.80 -8.78 -7.63
CA MET A 70 7.95 -9.97 -7.55
C MET A 70 6.59 -9.65 -6.92
N GLY A 71 6.57 -8.77 -5.91
CA GLY A 71 5.36 -8.38 -5.19
C GLY A 71 4.35 -7.64 -6.07
N ILE A 72 4.80 -6.73 -6.93
CA ILE A 72 3.91 -5.96 -7.82
C ILE A 72 3.18 -6.89 -8.81
N PRO A 73 3.87 -7.75 -9.60
CA PRO A 73 3.17 -8.70 -10.47
C PRO A 73 2.24 -9.63 -9.72
N LEU A 74 2.66 -10.14 -8.55
CA LEU A 74 1.85 -11.08 -7.77
C LEU A 74 0.56 -10.43 -7.27
N LEU A 75 0.65 -9.25 -6.65
CA LEU A 75 -0.53 -8.50 -6.21
C LEU A 75 -1.40 -8.05 -7.37
N PHE A 76 -0.80 -7.69 -8.53
CA PHE A 76 -1.56 -7.37 -9.72
C PHE A 76 -2.40 -8.57 -10.20
N ILE A 77 -1.80 -9.77 -10.25
CA ILE A 77 -2.51 -11.00 -10.63
C ILE A 77 -3.65 -11.30 -9.64
N ILE A 78 -3.38 -11.22 -8.34
CA ILE A 78 -4.38 -11.45 -7.29
C ILE A 78 -5.51 -10.43 -7.40
N GLY A 79 -5.18 -9.13 -7.47
CA GLY A 79 -6.15 -8.05 -7.59
C GLY A 79 -6.98 -8.15 -8.87
N PHE A 80 -6.34 -8.47 -10.00
CA PHE A 80 -7.03 -8.71 -11.27
C PHE A 80 -7.98 -9.91 -11.19
N ALA A 81 -7.57 -11.01 -10.57
CA ALA A 81 -8.43 -12.17 -10.38
C ALA A 81 -9.64 -11.86 -9.49
N ILE A 82 -9.42 -11.17 -8.37
CA ILE A 82 -10.49 -10.70 -7.49
C ILE A 82 -11.45 -9.80 -8.27
N GLN A 83 -10.92 -8.81 -8.99
CA GLN A 83 -11.74 -7.87 -9.73
C GLN A 83 -12.57 -8.58 -10.81
N LYS A 84 -11.93 -9.39 -11.66
CA LYS A 84 -12.57 -10.03 -12.82
C LYS A 84 -13.57 -11.13 -12.43
N TYR A 85 -13.23 -11.97 -11.46
CA TYR A 85 -14.01 -13.17 -11.16
C TYR A 85 -14.99 -13.01 -10.00
N LEU A 86 -14.71 -12.10 -9.05
CA LEU A 86 -15.57 -11.87 -7.90
C LEU A 86 -16.33 -10.55 -8.04
N MET A 87 -15.61 -9.42 -8.11
CA MET A 87 -16.23 -8.09 -8.04
C MET A 87 -17.09 -7.75 -9.27
N SER A 88 -16.59 -8.00 -10.49
CA SER A 88 -17.34 -7.75 -11.71
C SER A 88 -18.60 -8.61 -11.83
N ARG A 89 -18.60 -9.83 -11.27
CA ARG A 89 -19.80 -10.67 -11.24
C ARG A 89 -20.81 -10.19 -10.21
N ALA A 90 -20.34 -9.72 -9.06
CA ALA A 90 -21.19 -9.23 -7.97
C ALA A 90 -22.15 -8.12 -8.43
N PHE A 91 -21.67 -7.21 -9.30
CA PHE A 91 -22.48 -6.15 -9.87
C PHE A 91 -23.68 -6.62 -10.68
N GLY A 92 -23.58 -7.78 -11.33
CA GLY A 92 -24.71 -8.36 -12.07
C GLY A 92 -25.81 -8.90 -11.16
N ILE A 93 -25.57 -9.01 -9.85
CA ILE A 93 -26.49 -9.62 -8.89
C ILE A 93 -27.26 -8.53 -8.13
N SER A 94 -26.57 -7.65 -7.41
CA SER A 94 -27.18 -6.53 -6.67
C SER A 94 -26.16 -5.44 -6.34
N MET A 95 -26.62 -4.28 -5.84
CA MET A 95 -25.73 -3.16 -5.46
C MET A 95 -24.94 -3.46 -4.17
N GLU A 96 -25.47 -4.32 -3.31
CA GLU A 96 -24.89 -4.70 -2.02
C GLU A 96 -23.92 -5.89 -2.12
N ALA A 97 -24.08 -6.73 -3.14
CA ALA A 97 -23.26 -7.93 -3.34
C ALA A 97 -21.73 -7.66 -3.34
N PRO A 98 -21.21 -6.58 -3.98
CA PRO A 98 -19.78 -6.28 -3.93
C PRO A 98 -19.26 -6.00 -2.51
N LEU A 99 -20.09 -5.38 -1.66
CA LEU A 99 -19.74 -5.08 -0.27
C LEU A 99 -19.61 -6.38 0.54
N ILE A 100 -20.58 -7.29 0.41
CA ILE A 100 -20.56 -8.59 1.09
C ILE A 100 -19.34 -9.41 0.66
N ILE A 101 -19.03 -9.41 -0.64
CA ILE A 101 -17.85 -10.08 -1.18
C ILE A 101 -16.56 -9.44 -0.66
N ALA A 102 -16.47 -8.11 -0.62
CA ALA A 102 -15.31 -7.43 -0.07
C ALA A 102 -15.08 -7.77 1.41
N ILE A 103 -16.14 -7.86 2.21
CA ILE A 103 -16.04 -8.32 3.61
C ILE A 103 -15.54 -9.77 3.67
N GLY A 104 -16.07 -10.67 2.83
CA GLY A 104 -15.60 -12.05 2.76
C GLY A 104 -14.12 -12.16 2.39
N ILE A 105 -13.67 -11.39 1.40
CA ILE A 105 -12.26 -11.32 0.99
C ILE A 105 -11.39 -10.79 2.13
N SER A 106 -11.84 -9.71 2.79
CA SER A 106 -11.14 -9.13 3.94
C SER A 106 -10.92 -10.17 5.04
N LEU A 107 -11.97 -10.91 5.43
CA LEU A 107 -11.86 -11.98 6.42
C LEU A 107 -10.90 -13.08 5.98
N ILE A 108 -10.95 -13.49 4.72
CA ILE A 108 -10.03 -14.51 4.18
C ILE A 108 -8.59 -14.01 4.24
N LEU A 109 -8.30 -12.80 3.78
CA LEU A 109 -6.96 -12.23 3.79
C LEU A 109 -6.43 -12.07 5.22
N GLN A 110 -7.25 -11.56 6.14
CA GLN A 110 -6.88 -11.41 7.54
C GLN A 110 -6.56 -12.77 8.18
N ASN A 111 -7.41 -13.79 7.99
CA ASN A 111 -7.15 -15.12 8.55
C ASN A 111 -5.94 -15.79 7.89
N LEU A 112 -5.76 -15.66 6.57
CA LEU A 112 -4.58 -16.18 5.89
C LEU A 112 -3.29 -15.57 6.42
N THR A 113 -3.25 -14.24 6.59
CA THR A 113 -2.06 -13.58 7.11
C THR A 113 -1.74 -14.03 8.54
N GLN A 114 -2.76 -14.20 9.39
CA GLN A 114 -2.59 -14.68 10.75
C GLN A 114 -2.10 -16.14 10.81
N ILE A 115 -2.62 -17.02 9.95
CA ILE A 115 -2.20 -18.43 9.90
C ILE A 115 -0.75 -18.56 9.44
N ILE A 116 -0.35 -17.78 8.43
CA ILE A 116 0.99 -17.91 7.82
C ILE A 116 2.06 -17.16 8.62
N TRP A 117 1.78 -15.94 9.09
CA TRP A 117 2.78 -15.06 9.71
C TRP A 117 2.58 -14.77 11.21
N SER A 118 1.56 -15.38 11.82
CA SER A 118 1.10 -15.10 13.19
C SER A 118 0.41 -13.72 13.33
N PRO A 119 -0.49 -13.55 14.30
CA PRO A 119 -1.17 -12.28 14.56
C PRO A 119 -0.27 -11.16 15.09
N MET A 120 1.00 -11.45 15.38
CA MET A 120 1.95 -10.44 15.85
C MET A 120 2.48 -9.59 14.69
N SER A 121 2.52 -8.27 14.89
CA SER A 121 3.09 -7.34 13.90
C SER A 121 4.54 -7.71 13.55
N ARG A 122 4.84 -7.72 12.25
CA ARG A 122 6.16 -8.03 11.70
C ARG A 122 6.78 -6.77 11.11
N GLY A 123 7.99 -6.45 11.55
CA GLY A 123 8.80 -5.36 11.00
C GLY A 123 9.77 -5.85 9.92
N LEU A 124 9.99 -5.03 8.91
CA LEU A 124 11.06 -5.23 7.92
C LEU A 124 12.36 -4.66 8.50
N THR A 125 13.32 -5.52 8.81
CA THR A 125 14.63 -5.14 9.34
C THR A 125 15.65 -5.08 8.21
N THR A 126 15.96 -3.86 7.76
CA THR A 126 16.99 -3.59 6.76
C THR A 126 18.07 -2.67 7.34
N SER A 127 19.21 -2.55 6.66
CA SER A 127 20.30 -1.65 7.06
C SER A 127 19.85 -0.19 7.15
N TYR A 128 18.82 0.19 6.40
CA TYR A 128 18.26 1.53 6.35
C TYR A 128 16.97 1.70 7.16
N SER A 129 16.37 0.62 7.70
CA SER A 129 15.11 0.71 8.47
C SER A 129 15.21 1.58 9.72
N LEU A 130 16.37 1.58 10.38
CA LEU A 130 16.67 2.44 11.54
C LEU A 130 17.54 3.65 11.17
N GLY A 131 17.85 3.79 9.88
CA GLY A 131 18.67 4.85 9.34
C GLY A 131 17.90 6.15 9.14
N GLY A 132 18.60 7.26 9.30
CA GLY A 132 18.09 8.58 9.02
C GLY A 132 19.24 9.57 8.92
N PHE A 133 19.00 10.72 8.31
CA PHE A 133 19.96 11.81 8.29
C PHE A 133 19.41 13.02 9.03
N SER A 134 20.30 13.71 9.72
CA SER A 134 19.99 14.95 10.43
C SER A 134 20.34 16.13 9.53
N LEU A 135 19.33 16.86 9.03
CA LEU A 135 19.53 18.08 8.26
C LEU A 135 19.14 19.29 9.14
N GLY A 136 20.10 20.11 9.54
CA GLY A 136 19.83 21.33 10.32
C GLY A 136 19.10 21.08 11.67
N GLY A 137 19.31 19.92 12.30
CA GLY A 137 18.64 19.53 13.56
C GLY A 137 17.32 18.76 13.37
N VAL A 138 16.88 18.54 12.13
CA VAL A 138 15.71 17.71 11.79
C VAL A 138 16.16 16.30 11.46
N ASN A 139 15.61 15.29 12.14
CA ASN A 139 15.87 13.89 11.82
C ASN A 139 14.84 13.36 10.80
N VAL A 140 15.32 12.93 9.63
CA VAL A 140 14.49 12.38 8.55
C VAL A 140 14.83 10.90 8.35
N PRO A 141 13.91 9.98 8.68
CA PRO A 141 14.08 8.55 8.39
C PRO A 141 14.06 8.32 6.89
N ILE A 142 15.01 7.55 6.41
CA ILE A 142 15.14 7.22 5.00
C ILE A 142 13.93 6.44 4.48
N VAL A 143 13.32 5.58 5.31
CA VAL A 143 12.12 4.81 4.94
C VAL A 143 10.97 5.73 4.55
N TYR A 144 10.70 6.79 5.33
CA TYR A 144 9.62 7.73 5.02
C TYR A 144 9.90 8.55 3.77
N LEU A 145 11.17 8.87 3.51
CA LEU A 145 11.57 9.55 2.28
C LEU A 145 11.37 8.64 1.06
N LEU A 146 11.73 7.35 1.17
CA LEU A 146 11.52 6.36 0.12
C LEU A 146 10.04 6.11 -0.14
N ASP A 147 9.22 5.97 0.90
CA ASP A 147 7.76 5.82 0.78
C ASP A 147 7.13 7.02 0.07
N PHE A 148 7.53 8.23 0.45
CA PHE A 148 7.06 9.47 -0.19
C PHE A 148 7.48 9.56 -1.66
N ALA A 149 8.73 9.24 -1.97
CA ALA A 149 9.23 9.23 -3.34
C ALA A 149 8.51 8.17 -4.20
N ALA A 150 8.32 6.97 -3.67
CA ALA A 150 7.56 5.91 -4.32
C ALA A 150 6.11 6.33 -4.57
N ALA A 151 5.45 6.95 -3.58
CA ALA A 151 4.11 7.49 -3.72
C ALA A 151 4.00 8.51 -4.86
N LEU A 152 4.91 9.47 -4.93
CA LEU A 152 4.94 10.46 -6.02
C LEU A 152 5.14 9.80 -7.38
N VAL A 153 6.09 8.86 -7.50
CA VAL A 153 6.35 8.15 -8.75
C VAL A 153 5.11 7.38 -9.20
N VAL A 154 4.50 6.60 -8.32
CA VAL A 154 3.32 5.79 -8.64
C VAL A 154 2.14 6.69 -9.03
N MET A 155 1.87 7.77 -8.28
CA MET A 155 0.80 8.71 -8.63
C MET A 155 1.03 9.38 -9.98
N LEU A 156 2.26 9.82 -10.28
CA LEU A 156 2.58 10.46 -11.55
C LEU A 156 2.44 9.48 -12.72
N LEU A 157 2.92 8.24 -12.56
CA LEU A 157 2.79 7.19 -13.55
C LEU A 157 1.32 6.84 -13.81
N LEU A 158 0.52 6.65 -12.76
CA LEU A 158 -0.91 6.39 -12.87
C LEU A 158 -1.65 7.56 -13.53
N ARG A 159 -1.35 8.80 -13.13
CA ARG A 159 -1.93 10.00 -13.74
C ARG A 159 -1.64 10.06 -15.23
N GLU A 160 -0.40 9.79 -15.64
CA GLU A 160 -0.04 9.82 -17.06
C GLU A 160 -0.67 8.66 -17.82
N PHE A 161 -0.72 7.47 -17.22
CA PHE A 161 -1.39 6.30 -17.78
C PHE A 161 -2.87 6.58 -18.04
N LEU A 162 -3.61 7.08 -17.05
CA LEU A 162 -5.03 7.42 -17.18
C LEU A 162 -5.29 8.56 -18.17
N ARG A 163 -4.35 9.51 -18.29
CA ARG A 163 -4.51 10.65 -19.20
C ARG A 163 -4.18 10.32 -20.66
N ARG A 164 -3.22 9.42 -20.92
CA ARG A 164 -2.71 9.13 -22.27
C ARG A 164 -3.24 7.84 -22.89
N THR A 165 -3.78 6.92 -22.10
CA THR A 165 -4.22 5.62 -22.64
C THR A 165 -5.73 5.57 -22.82
N TYR A 166 -6.17 4.95 -23.91
CA TYR A 166 -7.58 4.68 -24.23
C TYR A 166 -8.23 3.60 -23.33
N LEU A 167 -7.45 3.01 -22.42
CA LEU A 167 -7.92 2.07 -21.40
C LEU A 167 -8.40 2.78 -20.12
N GLY A 168 -8.48 4.12 -20.15
CA GLY A 168 -9.11 4.93 -19.12
C GLY A 168 -10.59 4.62 -18.97
#